data_AF-A0A961JZY7-F1
#
_entry.id   AF-A0A961JZY7-F1
#
_cell.length_a   1.000
_cell.length_b   1.000
_cell.length_c   1.000
_cell.angle_alpha   90.00
_cell.angle_beta   90.00
_cell.angle_gamma   90.00
#
_symmetry.space_group_name_H-M   'P 1'
#
loop_
_entity.id
_entity.type
_entity.pdbx_description
1 polymer ?
#
loop_
_entity_poly.entity_id
_entity_poly.type
_entity_poly.pdbx_seq_one_letter_code
_entity_poly.pdbx_strand_id
1 'polypeptide(L)'
;MPELILEIGGRVYEVACEAGEEKSLEHAAGLFDAEAQQVVAIGGMTEKRTLLLAGLMLADRLAGMQRQLDEAAEHLRAAEDRVRITEAKAAMLASNAMRSESVARHLSDDEIEQLIAENDVAVGLLSKVLEDINALADEVEAEARAG
;
A
#
# COMPACT_ATOMS: atom_id res chain seq x y z
N MET A 1 7.96 -35.07 36.30
CA MET A 1 7.22 -33.88 35.85
C MET A 1 7.48 -32.82 36.89
N PRO A 2 8.18 -31.73 36.58
CA PRO A 2 8.33 -30.63 37.52
C PRO A 2 6.97 -30.01 37.83
N GLU A 3 6.71 -29.77 39.12
CA GLU A 3 5.55 -29.03 39.62
C GLU A 3 6.00 -27.60 39.88
N LEU A 4 5.27 -26.64 39.32
CA LEU A 4 5.52 -25.22 39.47
C LEU A 4 4.41 -24.61 40.32
N ILE A 5 4.81 -23.84 41.33
CA ILE A 5 3.90 -23.13 42.22
C ILE A 5 3.78 -21.69 41.73
N LEU A 6 2.57 -21.26 41.42
CA LEU A 6 2.25 -19.94 40.87
C LEU A 6 1.27 -19.21 41.80
N GLU A 7 1.44 -17.90 41.97
CA GLU A 7 0.49 -17.06 42.70
C GLU A 7 -0.26 -16.14 41.73
N ILE A 8 -1.61 -16.22 41.74
CA ILE A 8 -2.48 -15.48 40.82
C ILE A 8 -3.72 -15.00 41.58
N GLY A 9 -4.00 -13.70 41.56
CA GLY A 9 -5.13 -13.11 42.25
C GLY A 9 -5.10 -13.33 43.76
N GLY A 10 -3.91 -13.44 44.36
CA GLY A 10 -3.71 -13.71 45.80
C GLY A 10 -3.95 -15.17 46.21
N ARG A 11 -3.88 -16.11 45.26
CA ARG A 11 -4.06 -17.55 45.48
C ARG A 11 -2.93 -18.34 44.86
N VAL A 12 -2.56 -19.44 45.51
CA VAL A 12 -1.48 -20.32 45.11
C VAL A 12 -2.04 -21.49 44.30
N TYR A 13 -1.49 -21.73 43.12
CA TYR A 13 -1.83 -22.81 42.19
C TYR A 13 -0.60 -23.67 41.91
N GLU A 14 -0.78 -24.98 41.92
CA GLU A 14 0.24 -25.94 41.53
C GLU A 14 -0.05 -26.43 40.11
N VAL A 15 0.90 -26.24 39.21
CA VAL A 15 0.75 -26.52 37.78
C VAL A 15 1.88 -27.45 37.35
N ALA A 16 1.52 -28.57 36.72
CA ALA A 16 2.49 -29.45 36.08
C ALA A 16 2.99 -28.79 34.78
N CYS A 17 4.30 -28.79 34.59
CA CYS A 17 4.92 -28.23 33.39
C CYS A 17 5.93 -29.19 32.77
N GLU A 18 6.21 -29.02 31.48
CA GLU A 18 7.29 -29.73 30.80
C GLU A 18 8.64 -29.07 31.09
N ALA A 19 9.70 -29.87 31.01
CA ALA A 19 11.05 -29.37 31.28
C ALA A 19 11.42 -28.24 30.29
N GLY A 20 11.71 -27.05 30.83
CA GLY A 20 12.06 -25.86 30.05
C GLY A 20 10.92 -24.86 29.81
N GLU A 21 9.67 -25.19 30.16
CA GLU A 21 8.53 -24.27 30.05
C GLU A 21 8.29 -23.39 31.28
N GLU A 22 8.99 -23.69 32.39
CA GLU A 22 8.84 -23.06 33.71
C GLU A 22 8.80 -21.53 33.61
N LYS A 23 9.80 -20.93 32.95
CA LYS A 23 9.89 -19.46 32.78
C LYS A 23 8.75 -18.87 31.97
N SER A 24 8.27 -19.59 30.95
CA SER A 24 7.15 -19.12 30.13
C SER A 24 5.86 -19.13 30.93
N LEU A 25 5.66 -20.16 31.76
CA LEU A 25 4.52 -20.25 32.66
C LEU A 25 4.58 -19.20 33.78
N GLU A 26 5.74 -18.96 34.38
CA GLU A 26 5.93 -17.87 35.35
C GLU A 26 5.58 -16.50 34.74
N HIS A 27 6.05 -16.25 33.51
CA HIS A 27 5.73 -15.01 32.80
C HIS A 27 4.24 -14.87 32.51
N ALA A 28 3.60 -15.94 32.00
CA ALA A 28 2.16 -15.95 31.74
C ALA A 28 1.35 -15.76 33.03
N ALA A 29 1.76 -16.39 34.14
CA ALA A 29 1.14 -16.22 35.44
C ALA A 29 1.25 -14.78 35.94
N GLY A 30 2.40 -14.13 35.77
CA GLY A 30 2.58 -12.72 36.13
C GLY A 30 1.67 -11.77 35.34
N LEU A 31 1.50 -12.01 34.03
CA LEU A 31 0.55 -11.24 33.21
C LEU A 31 -0.89 -11.45 33.67
N PHE A 32 -1.25 -12.70 34.00
CA PHE A 32 -2.59 -13.04 34.43
C PHE A 32 -2.89 -12.51 35.84
N ASP A 33 -1.93 -12.56 36.76
CA ASP A 33 -2.03 -11.98 38.10
C ASP A 33 -2.24 -10.47 38.04
N ALA A 34 -1.50 -9.77 37.17
CA ALA A 34 -1.67 -8.32 36.99
C ALA A 34 -3.09 -7.94 36.54
N GLU A 35 -3.74 -8.76 35.71
CA GLU A 35 -5.16 -8.55 35.35
C GLU A 35 -6.11 -8.98 36.45
N ALA A 36 -5.82 -10.07 37.17
CA ALA A 36 -6.61 -10.50 38.31
C ALA A 36 -6.64 -9.44 39.42
N GLN A 37 -5.49 -8.83 39.73
CA GLN A 37 -5.36 -7.73 40.70
C GLN A 37 -6.22 -6.52 40.34
N GLN A 38 -6.29 -6.17 39.05
CA GLN A 38 -7.15 -5.08 38.57
C GLN A 38 -8.63 -5.39 38.80
N VAL A 39 -9.06 -6.63 38.56
CA VAL A 39 -10.44 -7.06 38.81
C VAL A 39 -10.75 -7.11 40.31
N VAL A 40 -9.81 -7.58 41.14
CA VAL A 40 -9.96 -7.59 42.62
C VAL A 40 -10.18 -6.17 43.15
N ALA A 41 -9.48 -5.17 42.61
CA ALA A 41 -9.61 -3.77 43.02
C ALA A 41 -11.02 -3.19 42.79
N ILE A 42 -11.80 -3.75 41.87
CA ILE A 42 -13.20 -3.34 41.58
C ILE A 42 -14.17 -3.88 42.64
N GLY A 43 -13.79 -4.91 43.39
CA GLY A 43 -14.39 -5.32 44.67
C GLY A 43 -15.41 -6.46 44.64
N GLY A 44 -15.48 -7.21 45.76
CA GLY A 44 -16.62 -8.05 46.17
C GLY A 44 -16.85 -9.36 45.41
N MET A 45 -15.93 -9.81 44.57
CA MET A 45 -16.12 -10.99 43.73
C MET A 45 -15.57 -12.27 44.36
N THR A 46 -16.16 -13.41 44.00
CA THR A 46 -15.54 -14.70 44.31
C THR A 46 -14.31 -14.91 43.43
N GLU A 47 -13.38 -15.74 43.89
CA GLU A 47 -12.16 -16.10 43.15
C GLU A 47 -12.45 -16.56 41.71
N LYS A 48 -13.38 -17.50 41.55
CA LYS A 48 -13.78 -18.02 40.23
C LYS A 48 -14.25 -16.93 39.28
N ARG A 49 -14.99 -15.94 39.80
CA ARG A 49 -15.50 -14.83 39.00
C ARG A 49 -14.39 -13.84 38.65
N THR A 50 -13.47 -13.60 39.59
CA THR A 50 -12.29 -12.74 39.39
C THR A 50 -11.41 -13.28 38.27
N LEU A 51 -11.03 -14.56 38.34
CA LEU A 51 -10.18 -15.20 37.33
C LEU A 51 -10.87 -15.29 35.96
N LEU A 52 -12.19 -15.56 35.93
CA LEU A 52 -12.96 -15.57 34.69
C LEU A 52 -12.92 -14.20 34.01
N LEU A 53 -13.14 -13.12 34.77
CA LEU A 53 -13.12 -11.76 34.22
C LEU A 53 -11.73 -11.34 33.79
N ALA A 54 -10.70 -11.63 34.60
CA ALA A 54 -9.32 -11.39 34.22
C ALA A 54 -8.96 -12.11 32.92
N GLY A 55 -9.43 -13.35 32.75
CA GLY A 55 -9.17 -14.15 31.55
C GLY A 55 -9.86 -13.58 30.32
N LEU A 56 -11.12 -13.15 30.46
CA LEU A 56 -11.87 -12.51 29.38
C LEU A 56 -11.26 -11.15 28.99
N MET A 57 -10.81 -10.36 29.96
CA MET A 57 -10.14 -9.07 29.70
C MET A 57 -8.80 -9.26 28.99
N LEU A 58 -8.00 -10.24 29.43
CA LEU A 58 -6.74 -10.56 28.78
C LEU A 58 -6.95 -11.07 27.34
N ALA A 59 -7.97 -11.92 27.13
CA ALA A 59 -8.35 -12.40 25.80
C ALA A 59 -8.83 -11.27 24.87
N ASP A 60 -9.63 -10.32 25.37
CA ASP A 60 -10.07 -9.16 24.59
C ASP A 60 -8.89 -8.26 24.20
N ARG A 61 -7.93 -8.04 25.11
CA ARG A 61 -6.71 -7.28 24.80
C ARG A 61 -5.87 -7.97 23.73
N LEU A 62 -5.69 -9.30 23.84
CA LEU A 62 -4.97 -10.08 22.82
C LEU A 62 -5.66 -9.98 21.45
N ALA A 63 -7.00 -10.07 21.42
CA ALA A 63 -7.76 -9.89 20.18
C ALA A 63 -7.60 -8.46 19.62
N GLY A 64 -7.55 -7.45 20.49
CA GLY A 64 -7.28 -6.06 20.12
C GLY A 64 -5.88 -5.89 19.50
N MET A 65 -4.85 -6.46 20.12
CA MET A 65 -3.48 -6.43 19.61
C MET A 65 -3.36 -7.18 18.28
N GLN A 66 -4.04 -8.32 18.13
CA GLN A 66 -4.06 -9.06 16.86
C GLN A 66 -4.67 -8.21 15.74
N ARG A 67 -5.79 -7.54 15.99
CA ARG A 67 -6.39 -6.61 15.00
C ARG A 67 -5.43 -5.49 14.61
N GLN A 68 -4.74 -4.88 15.57
CA GLN A 68 -3.74 -3.84 15.29
C GLN A 68 -2.56 -4.36 14.47
N LEU A 69 -2.11 -5.59 14.73
CA LEU A 69 -1.06 -6.23 13.92
C LEU A 69 -1.53 -6.48 12.49
N ASP A 70 -2.76 -6.97 12.31
CA ASP A 70 -3.34 -7.21 10.99
C ASP A 70 -3.49 -5.88 10.21
N GLU A 71 -3.98 -4.82 10.85
CA GLU A 71 -4.06 -3.48 10.27
C GLU A 71 -2.68 -2.93 9.89
N ALA A 72 -1.68 -3.06 10.78
CA ALA A 72 -0.32 -2.63 10.51
C ALA A 72 0.31 -3.40 9.33
N ALA A 73 0.05 -4.71 9.24
CA ALA A 73 0.51 -5.54 8.14
C ALA A 73 -0.10 -5.12 6.79
N GLU A 74 -1.39 -4.80 6.76
CA GLU A 74 -2.06 -4.27 5.56
C GLU A 74 -1.49 -2.90 5.15
N HIS A 75 -1.25 -2.01 6.11
CA HIS A 75 -0.60 -0.72 5.83
C HIS A 75 0.81 -0.88 5.27
N LEU A 76 1.59 -1.83 5.79
CA LEU A 76 2.93 -2.13 5.29
C LEU A 76 2.87 -2.64 3.86
N ARG A 77 1.99 -3.59 3.54
CA ARG A 77 1.79 -4.11 2.17
C ARG A 77 1.43 -2.99 1.20
N ALA A 78 0.50 -2.11 1.58
CA ALA A 78 0.11 -0.98 0.75
C ALA A 78 1.27 0.00 0.54
N ALA A 79 2.11 0.22 1.55
CA ALA A 79 3.30 1.06 1.42
C ALA A 79 4.34 0.44 0.48
N GLU A 80 4.61 -0.87 0.62
CA GLU A 80 5.51 -1.63 -0.26
C GLU A 80 5.05 -1.58 -1.72
N ASP A 81 3.75 -1.77 -1.97
CA ASP A 81 3.19 -1.66 -3.32
C ASP A 81 3.37 -0.26 -3.92
N ARG A 82 3.17 0.78 -3.11
CA ARG A 82 3.41 2.17 -3.55
C ARG A 82 4.87 2.38 -3.91
N VAL A 83 5.81 1.92 -3.07
CA VAL A 83 7.25 2.01 -3.34
C VAL A 83 7.58 1.30 -4.65
N ARG A 84 7.14 0.05 -4.82
CA ARG A 84 7.35 -0.73 -6.05
C ARG A 84 6.82 -0.01 -7.30
N ILE A 85 5.62 0.58 -7.23
CA ILE A 85 5.05 1.36 -8.33
C ILE A 85 5.91 2.61 -8.61
N THR A 86 6.35 3.31 -7.58
CA THR A 86 7.18 4.50 -7.76
C THR A 86 8.56 4.18 -8.35
N GLU A 87 9.18 3.08 -7.94
CA GLU A 87 10.45 2.61 -8.48
C GLU A 87 10.32 2.21 -9.95
N ALA A 88 9.26 1.47 -10.30
CA ALA A 88 8.98 1.11 -11.70
C ALA A 88 8.77 2.37 -12.57
N LYS A 89 8.02 3.36 -12.06
CA LYS A 89 7.82 4.65 -12.74
C LYS A 89 9.14 5.41 -12.89
N ALA A 90 9.97 5.46 -11.86
CA ALA A 90 11.27 6.12 -11.91
C ALA A 90 12.20 5.47 -12.95
N ALA A 91 12.24 4.14 -13.00
CA ALA A 91 13.01 3.40 -14.01
C ALA A 91 12.54 3.68 -15.44
N MET A 92 11.21 3.72 -15.66
CA MET A 92 10.64 4.09 -16.97
C MET A 92 11.01 5.52 -17.37
N LEU A 93 10.89 6.47 -16.45
CA LEU A 93 11.26 7.87 -16.70
C LEU A 93 12.75 8.01 -17.03
N ALA A 94 13.63 7.29 -16.33
CA ALA A 94 15.06 7.28 -16.62
C ALA A 94 15.35 6.73 -18.04
N SER A 95 14.68 5.64 -18.44
CA SER A 95 14.81 5.08 -19.80
C SER A 95 14.34 6.05 -20.88
N ASN A 96 13.20 6.73 -20.65
CA ASN A 96 12.68 7.74 -21.57
C ASN A 96 13.64 8.95 -21.69
N ALA A 97 14.21 9.41 -20.58
CA ALA A 97 15.19 10.49 -20.58
C ALA A 97 16.45 10.12 -21.38
N MET A 98 16.96 8.90 -21.22
CA MET A 98 18.10 8.41 -22.01
C MET A 98 17.79 8.35 -23.52
N ARG A 99 16.57 7.91 -23.88
CA ARG A 99 16.13 7.91 -25.28
C ARG A 99 16.03 9.32 -25.85
N SER A 100 15.42 10.25 -25.12
CA SER A 100 15.30 11.63 -25.57
C SER A 100 16.67 12.30 -25.73
N GLU A 101 17.60 12.02 -24.82
CA GLU A 101 18.97 12.53 -24.92
C GLU A 101 19.74 11.92 -26.10
N SER A 102 19.54 10.62 -26.37
CA SER A 102 20.12 9.98 -27.57
C SER A 102 19.58 10.60 -28.85
N VAL A 103 18.27 10.85 -28.95
CA VAL A 103 17.68 11.49 -30.14
C VAL A 103 18.23 12.91 -30.30
N ALA A 104 18.30 13.69 -29.22
CA ALA A 104 18.86 15.04 -29.25
C ALA A 104 20.34 15.08 -29.65
N ARG A 105 21.14 14.04 -29.32
CA ARG A 105 22.55 13.95 -29.72
C ARG A 105 22.78 13.65 -31.21
N HIS A 106 21.83 13.03 -31.88
CA HIS A 106 21.97 12.61 -33.28
C HIS A 106 21.35 13.58 -34.27
N LEU A 107 20.62 14.58 -33.80
CA LEU A 107 20.10 15.69 -34.61
C LEU A 107 21.05 16.88 -34.43
N SER A 108 21.77 17.23 -35.50
CA SER A 108 22.48 18.49 -35.58
C SER A 108 21.50 19.66 -35.77
N ASP A 109 21.91 20.88 -35.40
CA ASP A 109 21.09 22.08 -35.61
C ASP A 109 20.70 22.24 -37.09
N ASP A 110 21.61 21.88 -38.02
CA ASP A 110 21.37 21.89 -39.47
C ASP A 110 20.26 20.89 -39.89
N GLU A 111 20.22 19.69 -39.31
CA GLU A 111 19.18 18.69 -39.59
C GLU A 111 17.81 19.11 -39.02
N ILE A 112 17.81 19.80 -37.87
CA ILE A 112 16.58 20.35 -37.27
C ILE A 112 16.01 21.46 -38.17
N GLU A 113 16.85 22.39 -38.61
CA GLU A 113 16.42 23.45 -39.53
C GLU A 113 15.89 22.89 -40.85
N GLN A 114 16.54 21.85 -41.40
CA GLN A 114 16.08 21.19 -42.61
C GLN A 114 14.71 20.52 -42.41
N LEU A 115 14.50 19.80 -41.31
CA LEU A 115 13.22 19.16 -41.00
C LEU A 115 12.09 20.17 -40.80
N ILE A 116 12.38 21.32 -40.17
CA ILE A 116 11.39 22.41 -40.00
C ILE A 116 11.02 22.97 -41.38
N ALA A 117 12.01 23.25 -42.23
CA ALA A 117 11.77 23.76 -43.57
C ALA A 117 10.94 22.77 -44.43
N GLU A 118 11.26 21.48 -44.37
CA GLU A 118 10.48 20.43 -45.05
C GLU A 118 9.04 20.35 -44.53
N ASN A 119 8.84 20.51 -43.23
CA ASN A 119 7.52 20.52 -42.61
C ASN A 119 6.69 21.74 -43.05
N ASP A 120 7.27 22.94 -43.04
CA ASP A 120 6.61 24.16 -43.49
C ASP A 120 6.16 24.07 -44.96
N VAL A 121 7.02 23.49 -45.81
CA VAL A 121 6.67 23.20 -47.22
C VAL A 121 5.52 22.21 -47.30
N ALA A 122 5.56 21.11 -46.55
CA ALA A 122 4.49 20.11 -46.53
C ALA A 122 3.15 20.68 -46.04
N VAL A 123 3.16 21.50 -45.00
CA VAL A 123 1.98 22.20 -44.48
C VAL A 123 1.41 23.15 -45.54
N GLY A 124 2.27 23.91 -46.22
CA GLY A 124 1.83 24.79 -47.32
C GLY A 124 1.18 24.02 -48.47
N LEU A 125 1.75 22.87 -48.87
CA LEU A 125 1.17 22.00 -49.89
C LEU A 125 -0.19 21.44 -49.46
N LEU A 126 -0.31 20.98 -48.21
CA LEU A 126 -1.58 20.49 -47.66
C LEU A 126 -2.65 21.58 -47.62
N SER A 127 -2.28 22.81 -47.24
CA SER A 127 -3.20 23.96 -47.26
C SER A 127 -3.73 24.22 -48.67
N LYS A 128 -2.83 24.18 -49.67
CA LYS A 128 -3.21 24.40 -51.06
C LYS A 128 -4.13 23.30 -51.60
N VAL A 129 -3.83 22.04 -51.29
CA VAL A 129 -4.71 20.92 -51.65
C VAL A 129 -6.09 21.07 -51.00
N LEU A 130 -6.16 21.59 -49.77
CA LEU A 130 -7.41 21.81 -49.07
C LEU A 130 -8.22 22.96 -49.70
N GLU A 131 -7.56 24.03 -50.13
CA GLU A 131 -8.18 25.10 -50.92
C GLU A 131 -8.74 24.58 -52.25
N ASP A 132 -7.95 23.79 -52.99
CA ASP A 132 -8.37 23.21 -54.27
C ASP A 132 -9.58 22.26 -54.09
N ILE A 133 -9.58 21.44 -53.04
CA ILE A 133 -10.71 20.55 -52.72
C ILE A 133 -11.98 21.35 -52.38
N ASN A 134 -11.86 22.40 -51.57
CA ASN A 134 -13.01 23.24 -51.21
C ASN A 134 -13.57 23.98 -52.43
N ALA A 135 -12.70 24.52 -53.29
CA ALA A 135 -13.13 25.16 -54.54
C ALA A 135 -13.87 24.17 -55.45
N LEU A 136 -13.36 22.95 -55.59
CA LEU A 136 -14.02 21.90 -56.38
C LEU A 136 -15.38 21.49 -55.78
N ALA A 137 -15.48 21.43 -54.45
CA ALA A 137 -16.74 21.14 -53.77
C ALA A 137 -17.78 22.25 -54.02
N ASP A 138 -17.38 23.52 -53.95
CA ASP A 138 -18.24 24.67 -54.25
C ASP A 138 -18.70 24.66 -55.73
N GLU A 139 -17.81 24.31 -56.67
CA GLU A 139 -18.15 24.15 -58.09
C GLU A 139 -19.19 23.04 -58.32
N VAL A 140 -19.00 21.87 -57.70
CA VAL A 140 -19.95 20.75 -57.79
C VAL A 140 -21.30 21.10 -57.17
N GLU A 141 -21.31 21.80 -56.03
CA GLU A 141 -22.56 22.30 -55.43
C GLU A 141 -23.26 23.33 -56.32
N ALA A 142 -22.52 24.21 -56.98
CA ALA A 142 -23.07 25.19 -57.90
C ALA A 142 -23.67 24.54 -59.15
N GLU A 143 -22.99 23.55 -59.75
CA GLU A 143 -23.51 22.77 -60.88
C GLU A 143 -24.77 21.98 -60.49
N ALA A 144 -24.81 21.37 -59.31
CA ALA A 144 -25.97 20.63 -58.80
C ALA A 144 -27.19 21.52 -58.52
N ARG A 145 -27.01 22.82 -58.29
CA ARG A 145 -28.10 23.80 -58.11
C ARG A 145 -28.60 24.39 -59.44
N ALA A 146 -27.82 24.29 -60.51
CA ALA A 146 -28.12 24.88 -61.82
C ALA A 146 -28.78 23.90 -62.81
N GLY A 147 -28.71 22.58 -62.56
CA GLY A 147 -29.42 21.53 -63.30
C GLY A 147 -30.75 21.13 -62.67
#